data_AF-A0A8J3E0N6-F1
#
_entry.id   AF-A0A8J3E0N6-F1
#
_cell.length_a   1.000
_cell.length_b   1.000
_cell.length_c   1.000
_cell.angle_alpha   90.00
_cell.angle_beta   90.00
_cell.angle_gamma   90.00
#
_symmetry.space_group_name_H-M   'P 1'
#
loop_
_entity.id
_entity.type
_entity.pdbx_description
1 polymer ?
#
loop_
_entity_poly.entity_id
_entity_poly.type
_entity_poly.pdbx_seq_one_letter_code
_entity_poly.pdbx_strand_id
1 'polypeptide(L)'
;MKRKAKWSFLATILLAFALVLSACSSGNKESGSSKASGSNAADSSNELADKQVLNIASNDDIPTLDYTQATDTASNGILQQVQAGLTRMHMTKLNST
;
A
#
# COMPACT_ATOMS: atom_id res chain seq x y z
N MET A 1 45.43 -14.55 8.46
CA MET A 1 44.06 -14.57 9.02
C MET A 1 43.21 -13.37 8.56
N LYS A 2 43.02 -13.11 7.25
CA LYS A 2 42.26 -11.93 6.76
C LYS A 2 41.11 -12.25 5.80
N ARG A 3 40.86 -13.53 5.50
CA ARG A 3 39.75 -13.95 4.61
C ARG A 3 38.42 -14.10 5.34
N LYS A 4 38.46 -14.39 6.65
CA LYS A 4 37.25 -14.59 7.49
C LYS A 4 36.53 -13.26 7.79
N ALA A 5 37.28 -12.18 8.02
CA ALA A 5 36.72 -10.85 8.28
C ALA A 5 36.04 -10.23 7.04
N LYS A 6 36.58 -10.46 5.84
CA LYS A 6 35.98 -9.97 4.58
C LYS A 6 34.68 -10.68 4.23
N TRP A 7 34.57 -11.97 4.55
CA TRP A 7 33.33 -12.73 4.37
C TRP A 7 32.28 -12.39 5.43
N SER A 8 32.72 -12.11 6.66
CA SER A 8 31.84 -11.63 7.73
C SER A 8 31.19 -10.28 7.42
N PHE A 9 31.92 -9.37 6.76
CA PHE A 9 31.39 -8.05 6.39
C PHE A 9 30.34 -8.13 5.28
N LEU A 10 30.52 -9.07 4.35
CA LEU A 10 29.56 -9.32 3.28
C LEU A 10 28.29 -9.98 3.82
N ALA A 11 28.41 -10.86 4.82
CA ALA A 11 27.26 -11.47 5.49
C ALA A 11 26.40 -10.43 6.24
N THR A 12 27.02 -9.46 6.92
CA THR A 12 26.28 -8.40 7.62
C THR A 12 25.57 -7.44 6.67
N ILE A 13 26.18 -7.12 5.53
CA ILE A 13 25.56 -6.24 4.52
C ILE A 13 24.36 -6.93 3.86
N LEU A 14 24.49 -8.23 3.57
CA LEU A 14 23.44 -9.03 2.96
C LEU A 14 22.25 -9.21 3.90
N LEU A 15 22.52 -9.39 5.20
CA LEU A 15 21.48 -9.50 6.22
C LEU A 15 20.73 -8.17 6.41
N ALA A 16 21.43 -7.03 6.44
CA ALA A 16 20.78 -5.72 6.55
C ALA A 16 19.87 -5.42 5.34
N PHE A 17 20.30 -5.77 4.13
CA PHE A 17 19.46 -5.65 2.93
C PHE A 17 18.27 -6.59 2.94
N ALA A 18 18.42 -7.81 3.47
CA ALA A 18 17.32 -8.76 3.59
C ALA A 18 16.22 -8.28 4.57
N LEU A 19 16.59 -7.62 5.67
CA LEU A 19 15.59 -7.05 6.60
C LEU A 19 14.83 -5.86 5.99
N VAL A 20 15.50 -5.00 5.21
CA VAL A 20 14.85 -3.87 4.53
C VAL A 20 13.92 -4.36 3.42
N LEU A 21 14.31 -5.40 2.68
CA LEU A 21 13.46 -6.01 1.65
C LEU A 21 12.29 -6.81 2.25
N SER A 22 12.48 -7.53 3.36
CA SER A 22 11.40 -8.27 4.04
C SER A 22 10.35 -7.34 4.65
N ALA A 23 10.71 -6.11 5.04
CA ALA A 23 9.75 -5.11 5.52
C ALA A 23 9.01 -4.39 4.38
N CYS A 24 9.53 -4.46 3.15
CA CYS A 24 8.90 -3.91 1.94
C CYS A 24 8.15 -4.97 1.11
N SER A 25 8.48 -6.25 1.28
CA SER A 25 7.74 -7.39 0.74
C SER A 25 6.69 -7.84 1.76
N SER A 26 5.54 -7.18 1.70
CA SER A 26 4.32 -7.64 2.37
C SER A 26 4.02 -9.09 1.99
N GLY A 27 4.12 -9.99 2.97
CA GLY A 27 3.47 -11.30 2.99
C GLY A 27 4.23 -12.46 2.35
N ASN A 28 4.93 -13.26 3.17
CA ASN A 28 4.60 -14.69 3.22
C ASN A 28 5.01 -15.36 4.53
N LYS A 29 4.19 -16.35 4.91
CA LYS A 29 4.16 -17.14 6.14
C LYS A 29 5.39 -18.06 6.27
N GLU A 30 5.94 -18.19 7.48
CA GLU A 30 6.82 -19.31 7.85
C GLU A 30 6.22 -20.06 9.05
N SER A 31 5.89 -21.32 8.75
CA SER A 31 5.74 -22.54 9.57
C SER A 31 5.17 -22.49 10.99
N GLY A 32 3.96 -23.06 11.13
CA GLY A 32 3.44 -23.64 12.36
C GLY A 32 2.27 -24.56 12.03
N SER A 33 2.54 -25.85 11.86
CA SER A 33 1.56 -26.87 11.49
C SER A 33 0.61 -27.20 12.64
N SER A 34 -0.68 -26.91 12.48
CA SER A 34 -1.75 -27.69 13.12
C SER A 34 -3.08 -27.47 12.41
N LYS A 35 -3.57 -28.54 11.80
CA LYS A 35 -4.93 -28.66 11.28
C LYS A 35 -5.91 -28.75 12.45
N ALA A 36 -6.87 -27.84 12.52
CA ALA A 36 -8.09 -28.03 13.31
C ALA A 36 -9.29 -27.45 12.56
N SER A 37 -10.22 -28.34 12.28
CA SER A 37 -11.57 -28.07 11.77
C SER A 37 -12.41 -27.42 12.88
N GLY A 38 -13.22 -26.41 12.54
CA GLY A 38 -14.39 -26.05 13.34
C GLY A 38 -14.49 -24.58 13.75
N SER A 39 -15.52 -23.93 13.19
CA SER A 39 -16.36 -22.88 13.77
C SER A 39 -15.72 -21.62 14.39
N ASN A 40 -15.99 -20.50 13.72
CA ASN A 40 -16.28 -19.18 14.29
C ASN A 40 -15.29 -18.63 15.31
N ALA A 41 -14.20 -18.07 14.80
CA ALA A 41 -13.60 -16.87 15.35
C ALA A 41 -13.29 -15.94 14.17
N ALA A 42 -13.81 -14.71 14.24
CA ALA A 42 -13.49 -13.65 13.30
C ALA A 42 -12.01 -13.27 13.43
N ASP A 43 -11.15 -13.98 12.71
CA ASP A 43 -9.91 -13.43 12.22
C ASP A 43 -10.27 -12.87 10.84
N SER A 44 -10.51 -11.56 10.77
CA SER A 44 -10.64 -10.89 9.48
C SER A 44 -9.28 -10.92 8.80
N SER A 45 -8.92 -12.08 8.23
CA SER A 45 -7.97 -12.14 7.15
C SER A 45 -8.48 -11.13 6.14
N ASN A 46 -7.77 -10.01 6.02
CA ASN A 46 -8.02 -8.95 5.06
C ASN A 46 -7.70 -9.49 3.66
N GLU A 47 -8.43 -10.52 3.26
CA GLU A 47 -8.29 -11.20 1.99
C GLU A 47 -8.94 -10.28 0.97
N LEU A 48 -8.08 -9.63 0.19
CA LEU A 48 -8.50 -8.71 -0.86
C LEU A 48 -9.33 -9.48 -1.87
N ALA A 49 -10.42 -8.86 -2.34
CA ALA A 49 -11.22 -9.43 -3.40
C ALA A 49 -10.36 -9.69 -4.65
N ASP A 50 -10.62 -10.80 -5.34
CA ASP A 50 -9.93 -11.19 -6.59
C ASP A 50 -9.95 -10.09 -7.66
N LYS A 51 -10.97 -9.22 -7.65
CA LYS A 51 -11.06 -8.03 -8.51
C LYS A 51 -11.41 -6.80 -7.69
N GLN A 52 -10.48 -5.83 -7.65
CA GLN A 52 -10.68 -4.51 -7.05
C GLN A 52 -11.22 -3.54 -8.10
N VAL A 53 -12.48 -3.73 -8.51
CA VAL A 53 -13.17 -2.82 -9.43
C VAL A 53 -14.16 -1.97 -8.65
N LEU A 54 -13.98 -0.65 -8.74
CA LEU A 54 -14.88 0.32 -8.12
C LEU A 54 -15.77 0.95 -9.19
N ASN A 55 -17.06 0.63 -9.17
CA ASN A 55 -18.05 1.26 -10.03
C ASN A 55 -18.68 2.44 -9.29
N ILE A 56 -18.54 3.65 -9.84
CA ILE A 56 -19.00 4.89 -9.22
C ILE A 56 -19.91 5.61 -10.22
N ALA A 57 -20.99 6.21 -9.73
CA ALA A 57 -21.84 7.09 -10.52
C ALA A 57 -21.62 8.55 -10.06
N SER A 58 -21.53 9.46 -11.03
CA SER A 58 -21.51 10.91 -10.79
C SER A 58 -22.84 11.50 -11.26
N ASN A 59 -23.35 12.50 -10.54
CA ASN A 59 -24.56 13.21 -10.92
C ASN A 59 -24.29 14.33 -11.94
N ASP A 60 -23.08 14.88 -11.92
CA ASP A 60 -22.64 15.95 -12.79
C ASP A 60 -21.59 15.43 -13.78
N ASP A 61 -21.64 15.94 -15.01
CA ASP A 61 -20.60 15.71 -16.02
C ASP A 61 -19.35 16.53 -15.70
N ILE A 62 -18.18 16.08 -16.17
CA ILE A 62 -16.90 16.71 -15.89
C ILE A 62 -16.73 17.93 -16.81
N PRO A 63 -16.70 19.16 -16.26
CA PRO A 63 -16.60 20.35 -17.11
C PRO A 63 -15.24 20.52 -17.81
N THR A 64 -14.13 20.15 -17.15
CA THR A 64 -12.78 20.27 -17.72
C THR A 64 -11.78 19.31 -17.08
N LEU A 65 -10.78 18.90 -17.86
CA LEU A 65 -9.62 18.14 -17.37
C LEU A 65 -8.31 18.93 -17.48
N ASP A 66 -8.41 20.24 -17.67
CA ASP A 66 -7.28 21.16 -17.57
C ASP A 66 -7.15 21.65 -16.13
N TYR A 67 -6.03 21.30 -15.48
CA TYR A 67 -5.78 21.66 -14.08
C TYR A 67 -5.72 23.17 -13.84
N THR A 68 -5.41 23.97 -14.87
CA THR A 68 -5.33 25.44 -14.74
C THR A 68 -6.70 26.11 -14.77
N GLN A 69 -7.74 25.39 -15.20
CA GLN A 69 -9.09 25.92 -15.38
C GLN A 69 -10.15 25.17 -14.55
N ALA A 70 -9.81 24.05 -13.92
CA ALA A 70 -10.71 23.28 -13.07
C ALA A 70 -11.01 24.01 -11.74
N THR A 71 -12.24 24.50 -11.59
CA THR A 71 -12.71 25.17 -10.36
C THR A 71 -13.76 24.38 -9.60
N ASP A 72 -14.32 23.32 -10.20
CA ASP A 72 -15.37 22.49 -9.63
C ASP A 72 -14.83 21.22 -8.95
N THR A 73 -15.67 20.57 -8.14
CA THR A 73 -15.30 19.36 -7.38
C THR A 73 -15.18 18.10 -8.25
N ALA A 74 -15.98 17.97 -9.31
CA ALA A 74 -15.98 16.78 -10.16
C ALA A 74 -14.69 16.67 -10.98
N SER A 75 -14.30 17.76 -11.65
CA SER A 75 -13.02 17.89 -12.34
C SER A 75 -11.86 17.69 -11.39
N ASN A 76 -11.85 18.37 -10.24
CA ASN A 76 -10.75 18.25 -9.28
C ASN A 76 -10.67 16.87 -8.63
N GLY A 77 -11.79 16.15 -8.47
CA GLY A 77 -11.80 14.79 -7.95
C GLY A 77 -11.06 13.82 -8.88
N ILE A 78 -11.35 13.90 -10.18
CA ILE A 78 -10.68 13.08 -11.20
C ILE A 78 -9.23 13.53 -11.37
N LEU A 79 -8.96 14.83 -11.45
CA LEU A 79 -7.62 15.38 -11.61
C LEU A 79 -6.71 14.99 -10.45
N GLN A 80 -7.21 14.99 -9.21
CA GLN A 80 -6.44 14.50 -8.06
C GLN A 80 -6.13 13.01 -8.18
N GLN A 81 -6.99 12.21 -8.81
CA GLN A 81 -6.79 10.77 -8.99
C GLN A 81 -5.71 10.46 -10.06
N VAL A 82 -5.66 11.26 -11.13
CA VAL A 82 -4.81 10.99 -12.31
C VAL A 82 -3.54 11.85 -12.37
N GLN A 83 -3.51 12.99 -11.68
CA GLN A 83 -2.35 13.88 -11.58
C GLN A 83 -1.86 13.99 -10.14
N ALA A 84 -0.55 14.24 -9.98
CA ALA A 84 0.08 14.42 -8.68
C ALA A 84 0.81 15.78 -8.62
N GLY A 85 0.64 16.50 -7.51
CA GLY A 85 1.40 17.71 -7.19
C GLY A 85 2.62 17.41 -6.30
N LEU A 86 3.30 18.48 -5.87
CA LEU A 86 4.43 18.39 -4.92
C LEU A 86 4.02 17.80 -3.56
N THR A 87 2.77 18.03 -3.17
CA THR A 87 2.19 17.55 -1.91
C THR A 87 0.79 17.01 -2.16
N ARG A 88 0.33 16.12 -1.28
CA ARG A 88 -1.03 15.58 -1.29
C ARG A 88 -1.60 15.56 0.12
N MET A 89 -2.88 15.84 0.23
CA MET A 89 -3.58 15.75 1.50
C MET A 89 -3.66 14.29 1.95
N HIS A 90 -3.19 14.02 3.17
CA HIS A 90 -3.30 12.70 3.77
C HIS A 90 -4.58 12.63 4.61
N MET A 91 -5.49 11.74 4.23
CA MET A 91 -6.83 11.62 4.83
C MET A 91 -6.81 11.12 6.29
N THR A 92 -5.68 10.59 6.79
CA THR A 92 -5.60 9.90 8.08
C THR A 92 -5.50 10.82 9.31
N LYS A 93 -5.50 12.15 9.13
CA LYS A 93 -5.31 13.14 10.21
C LYS A 93 -6.51 14.03 10.52
N LEU A 94 -7.66 13.82 9.87
CA LEU A 94 -8.83 14.72 9.96
C LEU A 94 -9.96 14.21 10.88
N ASN A 95 -9.85 13.02 11.48
CA ASN A 95 -10.87 12.43 12.36
C ASN A 95 -10.50 12.53 13.87
N SER A 96 -9.83 13.60 14.28
CA SER A 96 -9.38 13.84 15.67
C SER A 96 -10.09 15.03 16.33
N THR A 97 -11.39 15.16 16.09
CA THR A 97 -12.28 16.08 16.81
C THR A 97 -13.56 15.37 17.16
#